data_AF-A0A0X1KUH3-F1
#
_entry.id   AF-A0A0X1KUH3-F1
#
_cell.length_a   1.000
_cell.length_b   1.000
_cell.length_c   1.000
_cell.angle_alpha   90.00
_cell.angle_beta   90.00
_cell.angle_gamma   90.00
#
_symmetry.space_group_name_H-M   'P 1'
#
loop_
_entity.id
_entity.type
_entity.pdbx_description
1 polymer ?
#
loop_
_entity_poly.entity_id
_entity_poly.type
_entity_poly.pdbx_seq_one_letter_code
_entity_poly.pdbx_strand_id
1 'polypeptide(L)'
;MLKKTDKGFILKETMVINGGTPKNLLDEKSSEKVLQSLRDYTAFQIGFFNDKMKPDSLTKPIEHKVKNDFSGSWTFTASQSGQKTLTFTTSTTPSVQMTATPRIDTSLTMQVSLLIDHGWVKTGWCSWSWRLRRFEASVSPTITIKPSLDINVTGTLEKTLSATLFSYRPAPIYFSISFVPVWIQFELAVNAEVYEKFSAGLSFTVSTNYSHYASLRFTYDGKWNYSASRNASYSGPSFSKPSVRAGALAKLSLPFTVSAYIYSVAGPFVRLSPWLKGETTIATGNRLDAKLSGGLTLSGGVQMAGWLKAFCDNLPSVEYNIWTWETVLYQGSFTY
;
A
#
# COMPACT_ATOMS: atom_id res chain seq x y z
N MET A 1 7.76 16.18 -40.08
CA MET A 1 7.09 17.16 -40.96
C MET A 1 6.30 16.42 -42.03
N LEU A 2 5.02 16.74 -42.20
CA LEU A 2 4.15 16.17 -43.25
C LEU A 2 4.30 17.01 -44.52
N LYS A 3 4.76 16.40 -45.61
CA LYS A 3 4.81 17.03 -46.94
C LYS A 3 3.74 16.39 -47.83
N LYS A 4 2.80 17.20 -48.31
CA LYS A 4 1.74 16.79 -49.24
C LYS A 4 2.29 16.79 -50.67
N THR A 5 2.02 15.75 -51.44
CA THR A 5 2.29 15.68 -52.89
C THR A 5 1.04 15.25 -53.63
N ASP A 6 1.07 15.38 -54.96
CA ASP A 6 -0.08 15.10 -55.84
C ASP A 6 -0.48 13.62 -55.88
N LYS A 7 0.28 12.72 -55.23
CA LYS A 7 -0.01 11.29 -55.10
C LYS A 7 -0.23 10.84 -53.63
N GLY A 8 -0.26 11.75 -52.67
CA GLY A 8 -0.55 11.44 -51.26
C GLY A 8 0.35 12.13 -50.23
N PHE A 9 0.32 11.65 -48.99
CA PHE A 9 1.15 12.15 -47.89
C PHE A 9 2.40 11.30 -47.73
N ILE A 10 3.58 11.92 -47.67
CA ILE A 10 4.83 11.23 -47.33
C ILE A 10 5.02 11.32 -45.81
N LEU A 11 4.90 10.19 -45.13
CA LEU A 11 5.21 10.03 -43.71
C LEU A 11 6.67 9.58 -43.59
N LYS A 12 7.53 10.42 -43.01
CA LYS A 12 8.94 10.10 -42.77
C LYS A 12 9.08 9.68 -41.31
N GLU A 13 8.88 8.40 -41.03
CA GLU A 13 9.29 7.79 -39.76
C GLU A 13 10.74 7.32 -39.88
N THR A 14 11.63 7.91 -39.10
CA THR A 14 13.01 7.46 -39.00
C THR A 14 13.07 6.35 -37.95
N MET A 15 12.88 5.10 -38.37
CA MET A 15 13.20 3.94 -37.54
C MET A 15 14.72 3.71 -37.65
N VAL A 16 15.47 4.03 -36.60
CA VAL A 16 16.91 3.72 -36.53
C VAL A 16 17.04 2.24 -36.20
N ILE A 17 17.19 1.41 -37.24
CA ILE A 17 17.58 0.01 -37.10
C ILE A 17 19.08 -0.05 -37.37
N ASN A 18 19.86 -0.32 -36.33
CA ASN A 18 21.29 -0.56 -36.45
C ASN A 18 21.51 -1.91 -37.11
N GLY A 19 21.62 -1.91 -38.44
CA GLY A 19 21.87 -3.07 -39.28
C GLY A 19 21.99 -2.61 -40.72
N GLY A 20 23.07 -2.97 -41.39
CA GLY A 20 23.43 -2.46 -42.72
C GLY A 20 22.31 -2.57 -43.76
N THR A 21 22.46 -1.81 -44.85
CA THR A 21 21.54 -1.72 -45.98
C THR A 21 21.03 -3.11 -46.41
N PRO A 22 19.72 -3.39 -46.37
CA PRO A 22 19.22 -4.72 -46.70
C PRO A 22 19.34 -4.93 -48.21
N LYS A 23 20.28 -5.79 -48.62
CA LYS A 23 20.47 -6.21 -50.02
C LYS A 23 19.31 -7.08 -50.56
N ASN A 24 18.35 -7.46 -49.71
CA ASN A 24 17.34 -8.50 -49.99
C ASN A 24 15.92 -8.00 -50.30
N LEU A 25 15.69 -6.69 -50.49
CA LEU A 25 14.37 -6.17 -50.90
C LEU A 25 14.03 -6.43 -52.39
N LEU A 26 14.95 -7.03 -53.15
CA LEU A 26 14.73 -7.44 -54.55
C LEU A 26 14.41 -8.94 -54.69
N ASP A 27 14.49 -9.71 -53.60
CA ASP A 27 14.04 -11.11 -53.60
C ASP A 27 12.59 -11.17 -53.10
N GLU A 28 11.69 -11.57 -54.00
CA GLU A 28 10.23 -11.54 -53.83
C GLU A 28 9.78 -12.40 -52.62
N LYS A 29 10.40 -13.57 -52.43
CA LYS A 29 10.09 -14.48 -51.30
C LYS A 29 10.59 -13.97 -49.96
N SER A 30 11.78 -13.38 -49.93
CA SER A 30 12.35 -12.77 -48.72
C SER A 30 11.59 -11.50 -48.33
N SER A 31 11.17 -10.71 -49.32
CA SER A 31 10.34 -9.53 -49.12
C SER A 31 8.98 -9.92 -48.58
N GLU A 32 8.34 -10.96 -49.11
CA GLU A 32 7.07 -11.46 -48.60
C GLU A 32 7.17 -11.91 -47.13
N LYS A 33 8.25 -12.60 -46.73
CA LYS A 33 8.50 -12.95 -45.32
C LYS A 33 8.73 -11.73 -44.43
N VAL A 34 9.49 -10.74 -44.89
CA VAL A 34 9.75 -9.51 -44.13
C VAL A 34 8.47 -8.69 -43.99
N LEU A 35 7.66 -8.58 -45.04
CA LEU A 35 6.38 -7.87 -45.03
C LEU A 35 5.33 -8.61 -44.18
N GLN A 36 5.31 -9.95 -44.20
CA GLN A 36 4.51 -10.75 -43.28
C GLN A 36 4.98 -10.55 -41.83
N SER A 37 6.28 -10.52 -41.58
CA SER A 37 6.83 -10.26 -40.24
C SER A 37 6.51 -8.84 -39.74
N LEU A 38 6.52 -7.84 -40.62
CA LEU A 38 6.14 -6.45 -40.31
C LEU A 38 4.63 -6.29 -40.07
N ARG A 39 3.80 -6.98 -40.86
CA ARG A 39 2.35 -7.14 -40.62
C ARG A 39 2.11 -7.76 -39.24
N ASP A 40 2.90 -8.78 -38.89
CA ASP A 40 2.78 -9.50 -37.62
C ASP A 40 3.38 -8.69 -36.44
N TYR A 41 4.21 -7.66 -36.70
CA TYR A 41 4.89 -6.87 -35.66
C TYR A 41 4.22 -5.53 -35.32
N THR A 42 3.33 -4.99 -36.17
CA THR A 42 2.82 -3.60 -36.00
C THR A 42 1.30 -3.50 -35.95
N ALA A 43 0.80 -2.66 -35.03
CA ALA A 43 -0.60 -2.32 -34.80
C ALA A 43 -1.24 -1.45 -35.93
N PHE A 44 -0.78 -1.56 -37.17
CA PHE A 44 -1.25 -0.77 -38.31
C PHE A 44 -1.72 -1.66 -39.47
N GLN A 45 -2.72 -1.17 -40.22
CA GLN A 45 -3.08 -1.74 -41.52
C GLN A 45 -2.00 -1.35 -42.55
N ILE A 46 -1.21 -2.32 -43.00
CA ILE A 46 -0.34 -2.15 -44.18
C ILE A 46 -1.16 -2.62 -45.39
N GLY A 47 -1.65 -1.66 -46.18
CA GLY A 47 -2.26 -1.93 -47.49
C GLY A 47 -1.22 -1.86 -48.60
N PHE A 48 -1.10 -2.93 -49.39
CA PHE A 48 -0.31 -2.91 -50.62
C PHE A 48 -1.23 -2.65 -51.80
N PHE A 49 -0.93 -1.60 -52.57
CA PHE A 49 -1.59 -1.33 -53.83
C PHE A 49 -0.57 -1.52 -54.95
N ASN A 50 -0.81 -2.53 -55.77
CA ASN A 50 -0.19 -2.72 -57.07
C ASN A 50 -1.34 -2.98 -58.05
N ASP A 51 -1.28 -2.40 -59.24
CA ASP A 51 -2.27 -2.54 -60.32
C ASP A 51 -2.56 -4.01 -60.69
N LYS A 52 -1.67 -4.93 -60.29
CA LYS A 52 -1.80 -6.39 -60.48
C LYS A 52 -2.32 -7.17 -59.25
N MET A 53 -2.45 -6.56 -58.08
CA MET A 53 -2.94 -7.20 -56.85
C MET A 53 -4.44 -6.97 -56.68
N LYS A 54 -5.24 -8.05 -56.77
CA LYS A 54 -6.70 -7.98 -56.54
C LYS A 54 -6.98 -7.73 -55.04
N PRO A 55 -7.75 -6.69 -54.67
CA PRO A 55 -8.03 -6.34 -53.27
C PRO A 55 -8.62 -7.50 -52.45
N ASP A 56 -9.44 -8.34 -53.08
CA ASP A 56 -10.15 -9.45 -52.44
C ASP A 56 -9.24 -10.64 -52.07
N SER A 57 -7.98 -10.63 -52.55
CA SER A 57 -6.97 -11.65 -52.26
C SER A 57 -5.99 -11.25 -51.16
N LEU A 58 -6.15 -10.07 -50.57
CA LEU A 58 -5.33 -9.63 -49.43
C LEU A 58 -5.73 -10.43 -48.18
N THR A 59 -4.76 -11.09 -47.55
CA THR A 59 -4.96 -11.76 -46.26
C THR A 59 -5.55 -10.77 -45.27
N LYS A 60 -6.75 -11.06 -44.75
CA LYS A 60 -7.29 -10.31 -43.62
C LYS A 60 -6.25 -10.32 -42.49
N PRO A 61 -6.05 -9.20 -41.77
CA PRO A 61 -5.15 -9.16 -40.63
C PRO A 61 -5.50 -10.32 -39.69
N ILE A 62 -4.52 -11.17 -39.41
CA ILE A 62 -4.66 -12.19 -38.38
C ILE A 62 -4.53 -11.45 -37.06
N GLU A 63 -5.49 -11.65 -36.16
CA GLU A 63 -5.45 -11.04 -34.84
C GLU A 63 -4.14 -11.45 -34.14
N HIS A 64 -3.33 -10.46 -33.75
CA HIS A 64 -2.05 -10.72 -33.13
C HIS A 64 -2.25 -11.51 -31.83
N LYS A 65 -1.38 -12.50 -31.56
CA LYS A 65 -1.51 -13.37 -30.36
C LYS A 65 -1.45 -12.59 -29.05
N VAL A 66 -0.84 -11.41 -29.05
CA VAL A 66 -0.85 -10.47 -27.92
C VAL A 66 -2.00 -9.49 -28.15
N LYS A 67 -2.99 -9.48 -27.25
CA LYS A 67 -4.07 -8.49 -27.27
C LYS A 67 -3.46 -7.10 -27.29
N ASN A 68 -3.86 -6.28 -28.27
CA ASN A 68 -3.38 -4.92 -28.43
C ASN A 68 -3.73 -4.01 -27.25
N ASP A 69 -4.70 -4.39 -26.40
CA ASP A 69 -5.10 -3.72 -25.16
C ASP A 69 -4.77 -4.65 -23.96
N PHE A 70 -4.18 -4.10 -22.90
CA PHE A 70 -3.74 -4.85 -21.72
C PHE A 70 -4.70 -4.54 -20.59
N SER A 71 -5.34 -5.56 -20.04
CA SER A 71 -6.13 -5.42 -18.82
C SER A 71 -5.80 -6.59 -17.91
N GLY A 72 -5.48 -6.29 -16.66
CA GLY A 72 -5.18 -7.29 -15.66
C GLY A 72 -5.79 -6.92 -14.32
N SER A 73 -6.54 -7.86 -13.75
CA SER A 73 -7.14 -7.76 -12.43
C SER A 73 -6.62 -8.88 -11.54
N TRP A 74 -6.08 -8.52 -10.39
CA TRP A 74 -5.55 -9.45 -9.41
C TRP A 74 -6.22 -9.23 -8.08
N THR A 75 -6.54 -10.32 -7.40
CA THR A 75 -7.02 -10.28 -6.02
C THR A 75 -6.20 -11.25 -5.21
N PHE A 76 -5.74 -10.79 -4.06
CA PHE A 76 -4.94 -11.53 -3.12
C PHE A 76 -5.56 -11.45 -1.74
N THR A 77 -5.53 -12.57 -1.04
CA THR A 77 -5.96 -12.65 0.35
C THR A 77 -4.83 -13.22 1.18
N ALA A 78 -4.46 -12.53 2.26
CA ALA A 78 -3.55 -13.02 3.28
C ALA A 78 -4.20 -12.96 4.65
N SER A 79 -3.86 -13.91 5.50
CA SER A 79 -4.26 -13.92 6.90
C SER A 79 -3.05 -14.23 7.76
N GLN A 80 -2.85 -13.45 8.81
CA GLN A 80 -1.84 -13.69 9.83
C GLN A 80 -2.49 -13.51 11.21
N SER A 81 -2.26 -14.46 12.10
CA SER A 81 -2.61 -14.33 13.50
C SER A 81 -1.38 -14.64 14.36
N GLY A 82 -1.36 -14.10 15.57
CA GLY A 82 -0.30 -14.34 16.51
C GLY A 82 -0.34 -13.43 17.71
N GLN A 83 0.25 -13.93 18.78
CA GLN A 83 0.56 -13.18 19.99
C GLN A 83 2.02 -12.75 19.94
N LYS A 84 2.28 -11.47 20.23
CA LYS A 84 3.62 -10.93 20.42
C LYS A 84 3.67 -10.14 21.71
N THR A 85 4.74 -10.36 22.46
CA THR A 85 5.07 -9.61 23.67
C THR A 85 6.46 -9.06 23.49
N LEU A 86 6.65 -7.79 23.83
CA LEU A 86 7.97 -7.17 23.88
C LEU A 86 8.12 -6.52 25.25
N THR A 87 9.29 -6.66 25.85
CA THR A 87 9.62 -5.98 27.10
C THR A 87 10.68 -4.94 26.82
N PHE A 88 10.35 -3.69 27.11
CA PHE A 88 11.27 -2.58 27.13
C PHE A 88 11.81 -2.41 28.55
N THR A 89 13.13 -2.48 28.69
CA THR A 89 13.81 -2.19 29.95
C THR A 89 14.79 -1.05 29.74
N THR A 90 14.71 -0.03 30.59
CA THR A 90 15.66 1.08 30.60
C THR A 90 16.01 1.45 32.03
N SER A 91 17.28 1.78 32.25
CA SER A 91 17.77 2.33 33.51
C SER A 91 18.39 3.69 33.27
N THR A 92 18.21 4.62 34.21
CA THR A 92 18.93 5.90 34.24
C THR A 92 19.58 6.07 35.61
N THR A 93 20.81 6.57 35.60
CA THR A 93 21.62 6.75 36.81
C THR A 93 21.23 8.05 37.52
N PRO A 94 21.09 8.08 38.87
CA PRO A 94 21.19 6.96 39.79
C PRO A 94 19.79 6.41 40.13
N SER A 95 19.57 5.11 39.88
CA SER A 95 18.47 4.27 40.43
C SER A 95 17.04 4.34 39.85
N VAL A 96 16.79 4.96 38.69
CA VAL A 96 15.48 4.84 38.04
C VAL A 96 15.49 3.68 37.04
N GLN A 97 14.72 2.64 37.33
CA GLN A 97 14.42 1.55 36.41
C GLN A 97 13.00 1.71 35.89
N MET A 98 12.83 1.51 34.59
CA MET A 98 11.54 1.43 33.91
C MET A 98 11.48 0.09 33.17
N THR A 99 10.40 -0.63 33.40
CA THR A 99 10.01 -1.80 32.62
C THR A 99 8.62 -1.56 32.06
N ALA A 100 8.52 -1.52 30.74
CA ALA A 100 7.26 -1.46 30.02
C ALA A 100 7.11 -2.72 29.18
N THR A 101 6.05 -3.48 29.42
CA THR A 101 5.78 -4.72 28.67
C THR A 101 4.53 -4.55 27.84
N PRO A 102 4.64 -3.96 26.63
CA PRO A 102 3.56 -4.03 25.66
C PRO A 102 3.35 -5.46 25.21
N ARG A 103 2.11 -5.90 25.28
CA ARG A 103 1.64 -7.13 24.68
C ARG A 103 0.56 -6.82 23.66
N ILE A 104 0.58 -7.60 22.59
CA ILE A 104 -0.37 -7.49 21.52
C ILE A 104 -0.79 -8.88 21.04
N ASP A 105 -2.08 -9.16 21.16
CA ASP A 105 -2.69 -10.31 20.49
C ASP A 105 -3.37 -9.80 19.22
N THR A 106 -2.94 -10.29 18.05
CA THR A 106 -3.46 -9.84 16.75
C THR A 106 -4.03 -10.95 15.90
N SER A 107 -5.12 -10.61 15.22
CA SER A 107 -5.58 -11.33 14.03
C SER A 107 -5.78 -10.31 12.93
N LEU A 108 -5.07 -10.48 11.82
CA LEU A 108 -5.17 -9.68 10.62
C LEU A 108 -5.57 -10.57 9.47
N THR A 109 -6.64 -10.20 8.78
CA THR A 109 -6.95 -10.69 7.45
C THR A 109 -6.95 -9.50 6.51
N MET A 110 -6.33 -9.65 5.34
CA MET A 110 -6.28 -8.61 4.33
C MET A 110 -6.69 -9.19 2.98
N GLN A 111 -7.55 -8.45 2.30
CA GLN A 111 -7.80 -8.63 0.88
C GLN A 111 -7.27 -7.41 0.11
N VAL A 112 -6.46 -7.65 -0.91
CA VAL A 112 -5.95 -6.63 -1.82
C VAL A 112 -6.41 -6.96 -3.21
N SER A 113 -6.96 -5.97 -3.93
CA SER A 113 -7.19 -6.11 -5.37
C SER A 113 -6.52 -4.98 -6.12
N LEU A 114 -5.98 -5.29 -7.30
CA LEU A 114 -5.33 -4.36 -8.19
C LEU A 114 -5.85 -4.59 -9.61
N LEU A 115 -6.27 -3.52 -10.27
CA LEU A 115 -6.65 -3.49 -11.67
C LEU A 115 -5.78 -2.46 -12.38
N ILE A 116 -5.11 -2.89 -13.45
CA ILE A 116 -4.39 -2.01 -14.35
C ILE A 116 -4.89 -2.29 -15.76
N ASP A 117 -5.35 -1.25 -16.44
CA ASP A 117 -5.85 -1.30 -17.80
C ASP A 117 -5.13 -0.25 -18.66
N HIS A 118 -4.54 -0.70 -19.74
CA HIS A 118 -3.87 0.10 -20.75
C HIS A 118 -4.51 -0.14 -22.09
N GLY A 119 -4.53 0.90 -22.90
CA GLY A 119 -5.01 0.78 -24.26
C GLY A 119 -4.42 1.83 -25.16
N TRP A 120 -4.58 1.61 -26.47
CA TRP A 120 -4.25 2.63 -27.45
C TRP A 120 -5.26 3.77 -27.36
N VAL A 121 -4.74 4.99 -27.21
CA VAL A 121 -5.51 6.23 -27.21
C VAL A 121 -5.02 7.08 -28.37
N LYS A 122 -5.95 7.56 -29.20
CA LYS A 122 -5.64 8.49 -30.29
C LYS A 122 -5.23 9.83 -29.70
N THR A 123 -3.99 10.25 -29.96
CA THR A 123 -3.40 11.50 -29.45
C THR A 123 -3.33 12.62 -30.47
N GLY A 124 -3.72 12.34 -31.71
CA GLY A 124 -3.68 13.28 -32.81
C GLY A 124 -4.26 12.68 -34.08
N TRP A 125 -4.20 13.41 -35.19
CA TRP A 125 -4.87 13.03 -36.44
C TRP A 125 -4.45 11.63 -36.95
N CYS A 126 -3.15 11.31 -36.88
CA CYS A 126 -2.58 10.00 -37.20
C CYS A 126 -1.69 9.44 -36.07
N SER A 127 -1.79 9.96 -34.85
CA SER A 127 -0.94 9.51 -33.74
C SER A 127 -1.76 8.75 -32.71
N TRP A 128 -1.19 7.64 -32.27
CA TRP A 128 -1.71 6.80 -31.20
C TRP A 128 -0.62 6.64 -30.16
N SER A 129 -1.00 6.61 -28.89
CA SER A 129 -0.08 6.29 -27.82
C SER A 129 -0.69 5.23 -26.92
N TRP A 130 0.15 4.32 -26.47
CA TRP A 130 -0.16 3.41 -25.40
C TRP A 130 -0.27 4.18 -24.09
N ARG A 131 -1.46 4.21 -23.49
CA ARG A 131 -1.72 4.96 -22.25
C ARG A 131 -2.49 4.13 -21.25
N LEU A 132 -2.32 4.47 -19.99
CA LEU A 132 -3.12 3.95 -18.90
C LEU A 132 -4.57 4.45 -19.08
N ARG A 133 -5.51 3.52 -19.22
CA ARG A 133 -6.95 3.80 -19.25
C ARG A 133 -7.55 3.81 -17.85
N ARG A 134 -7.15 2.86 -17.00
CA ARG A 134 -7.72 2.70 -15.67
C ARG A 134 -6.70 2.12 -14.70
N PHE A 135 -6.61 2.71 -13.52
CA PHE A 135 -5.91 2.15 -12.39
C PHE A 135 -6.86 2.10 -11.20
N GLU A 136 -7.00 0.91 -10.61
CA GLU A 136 -7.72 0.75 -9.35
C GLU A 136 -6.94 -0.13 -8.39
N ALA A 137 -6.94 0.27 -7.13
CA ALA A 137 -6.42 -0.52 -6.05
C ALA A 137 -7.46 -0.56 -4.93
N SER A 138 -7.64 -1.71 -4.30
CA SER A 138 -8.41 -1.81 -3.07
C SER A 138 -7.67 -2.62 -2.02
N VAL A 139 -7.82 -2.22 -0.77
CA VAL A 139 -7.24 -2.88 0.40
C VAL A 139 -8.31 -2.93 1.47
N SER A 140 -8.64 -4.13 1.93
CA SER A 140 -9.66 -4.35 2.96
C SER A 140 -9.07 -5.13 4.13
N PRO A 141 -8.39 -4.45 5.08
CA PRO A 141 -7.90 -5.11 6.28
C PRO A 141 -9.02 -5.27 7.31
N THR A 142 -9.12 -6.47 7.86
CA THR A 142 -9.88 -6.78 9.08
C THR A 142 -8.89 -7.10 10.18
N ILE A 143 -8.94 -6.33 11.27
CA ILE A 143 -7.93 -6.34 12.31
C ILE A 143 -8.62 -6.45 13.68
N THR A 144 -8.21 -7.44 14.46
CA THR A 144 -8.55 -7.52 15.88
C THR A 144 -7.27 -7.46 16.68
N ILE A 145 -7.20 -6.54 17.65
CA ILE A 145 -6.01 -6.27 18.45
C ILE A 145 -6.42 -6.23 19.93
N LYS A 146 -5.64 -6.87 20.78
CA LYS A 146 -5.76 -6.72 22.23
C LYS A 146 -4.46 -6.12 22.77
N PRO A 147 -4.33 -4.78 22.79
CA PRO A 147 -3.19 -4.16 23.43
C PRO A 147 -3.32 -4.26 24.95
N SER A 148 -2.24 -4.65 25.61
CA SER A 148 -2.03 -4.40 27.02
C SER A 148 -0.66 -3.77 27.24
N LEU A 149 -0.57 -2.93 28.26
CA LEU A 149 0.66 -2.27 28.68
C LEU A 149 0.79 -2.43 30.19
N ASP A 150 1.81 -3.17 30.60
CA ASP A 150 2.24 -3.29 31.99
C ASP A 150 3.41 -2.35 32.23
N ILE A 151 3.30 -1.51 33.25
CA ILE A 151 4.31 -0.50 33.56
C ILE A 151 4.78 -0.70 34.99
N ASN A 152 6.10 -0.62 35.17
CA ASN A 152 6.74 -0.51 36.46
C ASN A 152 7.90 0.49 36.36
N VAL A 153 7.83 1.56 37.15
CA VAL A 153 8.84 2.61 37.21
C VAL A 153 9.23 2.87 38.66
N THR A 154 10.51 3.09 38.96
CA THR A 154 10.99 3.34 40.33
C THR A 154 11.26 4.80 40.67
N GLY A 155 11.12 5.73 39.72
CA GLY A 155 11.35 7.17 39.95
C GLY A 155 10.77 8.09 38.87
N THR A 156 11.28 9.31 38.77
CA THR A 156 10.85 10.30 37.76
C THR A 156 11.51 10.01 36.42
N LEU A 157 10.72 9.94 35.35
CA LEU A 157 11.23 9.64 34.02
C LEU A 157 10.32 10.26 32.96
N GLU A 158 10.93 10.72 31.86
CA GLU A 158 10.22 10.99 30.60
C GLU A 158 11.01 10.34 29.46
N LYS A 159 10.41 9.36 28.77
CA LYS A 159 11.10 8.63 27.70
C LYS A 159 10.13 8.08 26.65
N THR A 160 10.63 7.98 25.42
CA THR A 160 9.98 7.23 24.33
C THR A 160 10.85 6.04 23.97
N LEU A 161 10.24 4.87 23.86
CA LEU A 161 10.88 3.63 23.44
C LEU A 161 10.15 3.11 22.19
N SER A 162 10.90 2.66 21.19
CA SER A 162 10.34 2.14 19.95
C SER A 162 11.09 0.89 19.51
N ALA A 163 10.36 -0.09 18.98
CA ALA A 163 10.93 -1.27 18.37
C ALA A 163 9.95 -1.92 17.38
N THR A 164 10.49 -2.64 16.40
CA THR A 164 9.68 -3.49 15.52
C THR A 164 9.22 -4.74 16.26
N LEU A 165 7.89 -4.93 16.38
CA LEU A 165 7.28 -6.10 17.01
C LEU A 165 7.36 -7.33 16.11
N PHE A 166 6.97 -7.15 14.85
CA PHE A 166 7.15 -8.16 13.82
C PHE A 166 7.07 -7.55 12.42
N SER A 167 7.73 -8.23 11.49
CA SER A 167 7.53 -8.04 10.06
C SER A 167 7.20 -9.39 9.45
N TYR A 168 6.19 -9.42 8.59
CA TYR A 168 5.79 -10.58 7.83
C TYR A 168 5.82 -10.25 6.34
N ARG A 169 6.63 -11.01 5.61
CA ARG A 169 6.82 -10.87 4.16
C ARG A 169 6.68 -12.26 3.55
N PRO A 170 5.48 -12.66 3.08
CA PRO A 170 5.29 -13.94 2.43
C PRO A 170 6.09 -14.00 1.12
N ALA A 171 6.27 -15.20 0.58
CA ALA A 171 6.90 -15.39 -0.71
C ALA A 171 6.18 -14.55 -1.80
N PRO A 172 6.93 -13.89 -2.69
CA PRO A 172 6.32 -13.13 -3.78
C PRO A 172 5.52 -14.05 -4.69
N ILE A 173 4.42 -13.52 -5.22
CA ILE A 173 3.59 -14.21 -6.21
C ILE A 173 4.09 -13.81 -7.58
N TYR A 174 4.38 -14.79 -8.42
CA TYR A 174 4.84 -14.60 -9.78
C TYR A 174 3.76 -15.01 -10.77
N PHE A 175 3.53 -14.19 -11.78
CA PHE A 175 2.70 -14.52 -12.92
C PHE A 175 3.16 -13.75 -14.14
N SER A 176 2.78 -14.18 -15.34
CA SER A 176 3.13 -13.48 -16.57
C SER A 176 1.87 -12.88 -17.19
N ILE A 177 2.00 -11.67 -17.72
CA ILE A 177 0.97 -11.08 -18.57
C ILE A 177 1.56 -10.95 -19.97
N SER A 178 1.08 -11.77 -20.89
CA SER A 178 1.76 -11.99 -22.18
C SER A 178 3.23 -12.37 -21.94
N PHE A 179 4.18 -11.56 -22.38
CA PHE A 179 5.62 -11.78 -22.20
C PHE A 179 6.22 -11.01 -21.01
N VAL A 180 5.42 -10.25 -20.25
CA VAL A 180 5.90 -9.44 -19.13
C VAL A 180 5.76 -10.25 -17.84
N PRO A 181 6.87 -10.66 -17.18
CA PRO A 181 6.81 -11.31 -15.89
C PRO A 181 6.48 -10.27 -14.82
N VAL A 182 5.45 -10.53 -14.01
CA VAL A 182 5.00 -9.69 -12.90
C VAL A 182 5.19 -10.44 -11.59
N TRP A 183 5.69 -9.74 -10.58
CA TRP A 183 5.62 -10.24 -9.21
C TRP A 183 5.06 -9.23 -8.23
N ILE A 184 4.31 -9.74 -7.26
CA ILE A 184 3.71 -8.95 -6.18
C ILE A 184 4.32 -9.42 -4.87
N GLN A 185 4.88 -8.47 -4.11
CA GLN A 185 5.42 -8.66 -2.78
C GLN A 185 4.50 -8.01 -1.75
N PHE A 186 4.05 -8.79 -0.78
CA PHE A 186 3.29 -8.26 0.35
C PHE A 186 4.22 -8.03 1.53
N GLU A 187 3.92 -6.98 2.29
CA GLU A 187 4.63 -6.66 3.51
C GLU A 187 3.64 -6.19 4.58
N LEU A 188 3.78 -6.79 5.75
CA LEU A 188 3.12 -6.38 6.98
C LEU A 188 4.21 -6.03 7.98
N ALA A 189 4.20 -4.80 8.48
CA ALA A 189 5.11 -4.33 9.51
C ALA A 189 4.34 -3.76 10.68
N VAL A 190 4.73 -4.14 11.89
CA VAL A 190 4.15 -3.65 13.14
C VAL A 190 5.26 -3.16 14.03
N ASN A 191 5.17 -1.90 14.45
CA ASN A 191 6.07 -1.33 15.43
C ASN A 191 5.31 -1.09 16.74
N ALA A 192 6.00 -1.20 17.86
CA ALA A 192 5.53 -0.74 19.17
C ALA A 192 6.28 0.53 19.53
N GLU A 193 5.53 1.54 19.95
CA GLU A 193 6.05 2.77 20.52
C GLU A 193 5.41 2.97 21.89
N VAL A 194 6.23 3.14 22.91
CA VAL A 194 5.79 3.43 24.27
C VAL A 194 6.36 4.78 24.66
N TYR A 195 5.47 5.74 24.93
CA TYR A 195 5.81 7.03 25.52
C TYR A 195 5.37 7.04 26.98
N GLU A 196 6.24 7.53 27.84
CA GLU A 196 6.09 7.42 29.27
C GLU A 196 6.58 8.68 29.98
N LYS A 197 5.80 9.17 30.95
CA LYS A 197 6.10 10.34 31.77
C LYS A 197 5.58 10.15 33.21
N PHE A 198 6.49 10.17 34.18
CA PHE A 198 6.20 9.92 35.60
C PHE A 198 6.85 10.94 36.52
N SER A 199 6.18 11.27 37.62
CA SER A 199 6.70 12.14 38.68
C SER A 199 7.27 11.40 39.90
N ALA A 200 7.04 10.08 40.01
CA ALA A 200 7.53 9.21 41.08
C ALA A 200 7.37 7.74 40.64
N GLY A 201 8.01 6.81 41.36
CA GLY A 201 7.89 5.38 41.06
C GLY A 201 6.44 4.90 41.17
N LEU A 202 5.96 4.12 40.20
CA LEU A 202 4.57 3.70 40.03
C LEU A 202 4.52 2.39 39.24
N SER A 203 3.54 1.54 39.54
CA SER A 203 3.18 0.41 38.69
C SER A 203 1.68 0.37 38.43
N PHE A 204 1.29 0.14 37.18
CA PHE A 204 -0.08 -0.12 36.77
C PHE A 204 -0.13 -0.88 35.43
N THR A 205 -1.28 -1.49 35.18
CA THR A 205 -1.61 -2.23 33.97
C THR A 205 -2.82 -1.59 33.31
N VAL A 206 -2.74 -1.41 32.00
CA VAL A 206 -3.89 -1.06 31.16
C VAL A 206 -4.06 -2.08 30.05
N SER A 207 -5.31 -2.42 29.74
CA SER A 207 -5.61 -3.27 28.59
C SER A 207 -6.96 -2.92 27.99
N THR A 208 -7.16 -3.27 26.73
CA THR A 208 -8.45 -3.18 26.05
C THR A 208 -8.47 -4.13 24.87
N ASN A 209 -9.66 -4.43 24.36
CA ASN A 209 -9.83 -5.08 23.07
C ASN A 209 -10.26 -4.04 22.04
N TYR A 210 -9.67 -4.09 20.86
CA TYR A 210 -10.03 -3.30 19.70
C TYR A 210 -10.35 -4.21 18.52
N SER A 211 -11.45 -3.92 17.85
CA SER A 211 -11.78 -4.54 16.58
C SER A 211 -12.03 -3.47 15.54
N HIS A 212 -11.42 -3.66 14.38
CA HIS A 212 -11.43 -2.71 13.30
C HIS A 212 -11.65 -3.41 11.97
N TYR A 213 -12.52 -2.81 11.18
CA TYR A 213 -12.68 -3.14 9.78
C TYR A 213 -12.46 -1.87 8.98
N ALA A 214 -11.63 -1.95 7.95
CA ALA A 214 -11.53 -0.93 6.93
C ALA A 214 -11.59 -1.56 5.55
N SER A 215 -12.21 -0.88 4.61
CA SER A 215 -12.15 -1.18 3.19
C SER A 215 -11.90 0.11 2.44
N LEU A 216 -10.77 0.16 1.76
CA LEU A 216 -10.27 1.33 1.06
C LEU A 216 -10.16 0.98 -0.41
N ARG A 217 -10.69 1.84 -1.27
CA ARG A 217 -10.54 1.74 -2.72
C ARG A 217 -10.02 3.06 -3.25
N PHE A 218 -9.00 2.98 -4.08
CA PHE A 218 -8.36 4.08 -4.78
C PHE A 218 -8.53 3.87 -6.27
N THR A 219 -8.98 4.90 -6.98
CA THR A 219 -9.18 4.87 -8.43
C THR A 219 -8.56 6.11 -9.05
N TYR A 220 -7.93 5.96 -10.21
CA TYR A 220 -7.40 7.08 -10.97
C TYR A 220 -8.16 7.26 -12.28
N ASP A 221 -8.74 8.45 -12.45
CA ASP A 221 -9.42 8.91 -13.68
C ASP A 221 -9.13 10.41 -13.88
N GLY A 222 -7.88 10.71 -14.24
CA GLY A 222 -7.34 12.09 -14.32
C GLY A 222 -7.01 12.76 -12.98
N LYS A 223 -7.62 12.28 -11.89
CA LYS A 223 -7.27 12.58 -10.49
C LYS A 223 -7.46 11.34 -9.63
N TRP A 224 -6.78 11.29 -8.49
CA TRP A 224 -7.02 10.26 -7.49
C TRP A 224 -8.38 10.49 -6.81
N ASN A 225 -9.21 9.46 -6.81
CA ASN A 225 -10.41 9.38 -5.99
C ASN A 225 -10.26 8.21 -5.02
N TYR A 226 -10.92 8.30 -3.87
CA TYR A 226 -10.97 7.20 -2.91
C TYR A 226 -12.36 7.04 -2.31
N SER A 227 -12.67 5.82 -1.90
CA SER A 227 -13.83 5.50 -1.07
C SER A 227 -13.40 4.64 0.11
N ALA A 228 -14.00 4.89 1.27
CA ALA A 228 -13.66 4.21 2.51
C ALA A 228 -14.92 3.74 3.25
N SER A 229 -15.00 2.45 3.54
CA SER A 229 -15.91 1.88 4.53
C SER A 229 -15.12 1.51 5.77
N ARG A 230 -15.64 1.82 6.97
CA ARG A 230 -14.89 1.65 8.21
C ARG A 230 -15.80 1.45 9.40
N ASN A 231 -15.31 0.65 10.34
CA ASN A 231 -15.92 0.49 11.64
C ASN A 231 -14.83 0.26 12.70
N ALA A 232 -15.01 0.83 13.89
CA ALA A 232 -14.23 0.51 15.06
C ALA A 232 -15.16 0.19 16.22
N SER A 233 -14.78 -0.80 17.00
CA SER A 233 -15.36 -1.07 18.29
C SER A 233 -14.26 -1.36 19.30
N TYR A 234 -14.60 -1.16 20.57
CA TYR A 234 -13.75 -1.52 21.69
C TYR A 234 -14.58 -2.25 22.75
N SER A 235 -13.91 -3.04 23.58
CA SER A 235 -14.56 -3.72 24.71
C SER A 235 -13.57 -4.15 25.79
N GLY A 236 -14.10 -4.36 27.00
CA GLY A 236 -13.33 -4.84 28.15
C GLY A 236 -12.12 -3.97 28.52
N PRO A 237 -12.23 -2.64 28.58
CA PRO A 237 -11.12 -1.82 29.07
C PRO A 237 -10.85 -2.15 30.54
N SER A 238 -9.58 -2.33 30.88
CA SER A 238 -9.14 -2.57 32.25
C SER A 238 -8.07 -1.57 32.64
N PHE A 239 -8.16 -1.03 33.86
CA PHE A 239 -7.16 -0.16 34.45
C PHE A 239 -6.92 -0.63 35.89
N SER A 240 -5.71 -1.09 36.21
CA SER A 240 -5.40 -1.53 37.57
C SER A 240 -5.19 -0.35 38.52
N LYS A 241 -5.53 -0.49 39.80
CA LYS A 241 -5.16 0.48 40.83
C LYS A 241 -3.64 0.67 40.83
N PRO A 242 -3.11 1.90 40.70
CA PRO A 242 -1.67 2.11 40.75
C PRO A 242 -1.08 1.81 42.14
N SER A 243 0.17 1.38 42.21
CA SER A 243 0.82 0.99 43.48
C SER A 243 1.01 2.16 44.47
N VAL A 244 1.13 3.40 43.98
CA VAL A 244 1.25 4.59 44.81
C VAL A 244 0.49 5.76 44.21
N ARG A 245 0.27 6.80 45.01
CA ARG A 245 -0.39 8.04 44.57
C ARG A 245 0.61 8.96 43.85
N ALA A 246 0.72 8.80 42.54
CA ALA A 246 1.57 9.65 41.70
C ALA A 246 0.87 10.02 40.39
N GLY A 247 1.26 11.17 39.83
CA GLY A 247 0.86 11.57 38.48
C GLY A 247 1.67 10.80 37.44
N ALA A 248 0.99 10.25 36.45
CA ALA A 248 1.60 9.48 35.39
C ALA A 248 0.85 9.65 34.07
N LEU A 249 1.59 9.58 32.98
CA LEU A 249 1.07 9.44 31.63
C LEU A 249 1.87 8.35 30.94
N ALA A 250 1.17 7.35 30.44
CA ALA A 250 1.75 6.34 29.59
C ALA A 250 0.90 6.15 28.34
N LYS A 251 1.56 6.10 27.19
CA LYS A 251 0.93 5.94 25.88
C LYS A 251 1.63 4.83 25.11
N LEU A 252 0.88 3.78 24.80
CA LEU A 252 1.26 2.75 23.84
C LEU A 252 0.68 3.11 22.47
N SER A 253 1.50 3.19 21.44
CA SER A 253 1.09 3.26 20.04
C SER A 253 1.59 2.02 19.32
N LEU A 254 0.74 1.43 18.48
CA LEU A 254 1.06 0.23 17.72
C LEU A 254 0.84 0.51 16.23
N PRO A 255 1.69 1.29 15.54
CA PRO A 255 1.50 1.50 14.12
C PRO A 255 1.72 0.20 13.32
N PHE A 256 0.69 -0.20 12.58
CA PHE A 256 0.68 -1.23 11.55
C PHE A 256 0.77 -0.57 10.19
N THR A 257 1.65 -1.06 9.33
CA THR A 257 1.61 -0.73 7.90
C THR A 257 1.48 -2.03 7.13
N VAL A 258 0.53 -2.05 6.21
CA VAL A 258 0.36 -3.14 5.27
C VAL A 258 0.50 -2.59 3.86
N SER A 259 1.36 -3.20 3.08
CA SER A 259 1.69 -2.77 1.73
C SER A 259 1.63 -3.95 0.77
N ALA A 260 1.15 -3.68 -0.44
CA ALA A 260 1.24 -4.60 -1.57
C ALA A 260 2.06 -3.93 -2.65
N TYR A 261 3.29 -4.38 -2.85
CA TYR A 261 4.21 -3.83 -3.83
C TYR A 261 4.22 -4.68 -5.09
N ILE A 262 4.00 -4.07 -6.24
CA ILE A 262 4.37 -4.65 -7.53
C ILE A 262 5.88 -4.46 -7.70
N TYR A 263 6.58 -5.54 -8.03
CA TYR A 263 8.03 -5.58 -8.19
C TYR A 263 8.84 -5.13 -6.97
N SER A 264 8.23 -5.13 -5.79
CA SER A 264 8.81 -4.55 -4.57
C SER A 264 9.11 -3.04 -4.66
N VAL A 265 8.54 -2.33 -5.64
CA VAL A 265 8.81 -0.91 -5.89
C VAL A 265 7.64 -0.03 -5.48
N ALA A 266 6.40 -0.43 -5.79
CA ALA A 266 5.26 0.48 -5.74
C ALA A 266 3.92 -0.25 -5.65
N GLY A 267 2.93 0.35 -4.99
CA GLY A 267 1.56 -0.19 -4.91
C GLY A 267 0.76 0.38 -3.73
N PRO A 268 -0.45 -0.15 -3.48
CA PRO A 268 -1.31 0.36 -2.42
C PRO A 268 -0.78 -0.01 -1.03
N PHE A 269 -1.02 0.89 -0.08
CA PHE A 269 -0.72 0.67 1.33
C PHE A 269 -1.82 1.19 2.23
N VAL A 270 -1.89 0.62 3.43
CA VAL A 270 -2.77 1.04 4.51
C VAL A 270 -1.95 1.09 5.79
N ARG A 271 -2.08 2.18 6.53
CA ARG A 271 -1.48 2.35 7.84
C ARG A 271 -2.59 2.48 8.87
N LEU A 272 -2.56 1.61 9.86
CA LEU A 272 -3.42 1.65 11.02
C LEU A 272 -2.57 1.96 12.23
N SER A 273 -2.97 2.90 13.08
CA SER A 273 -2.19 3.29 14.25
C SER A 273 -3.09 3.40 15.47
N PRO A 274 -3.49 2.27 16.07
CA PRO A 274 -4.15 2.29 17.37
C PRO A 274 -3.18 2.76 18.44
N TRP A 275 -3.75 3.42 19.43
CA TRP A 275 -3.04 3.83 20.61
C TRP A 275 -3.92 3.67 21.86
N LEU A 276 -3.24 3.49 22.98
CA LEU A 276 -3.83 3.39 24.31
C LEU A 276 -3.07 4.34 25.22
N LYS A 277 -3.77 5.21 25.94
CA LYS A 277 -3.18 6.19 26.83
C LYS A 277 -3.79 6.07 28.22
N GLY A 278 -2.98 5.65 29.20
CA GLY A 278 -3.32 5.68 30.62
C GLY A 278 -2.79 6.97 31.26
N GLU A 279 -3.64 7.66 32.01
CA GLU A 279 -3.31 8.90 32.71
C GLU A 279 -3.80 8.82 34.15
N THR A 280 -2.98 9.27 35.09
CA THR A 280 -3.37 9.49 36.48
C THR A 280 -3.11 10.92 36.89
N THR A 281 -4.05 11.53 37.61
CA THR A 281 -3.97 12.92 38.09
C THR A 281 -4.32 12.97 39.56
N ILE A 282 -3.52 13.72 40.34
CA ILE A 282 -3.75 13.93 41.76
C ILE A 282 -4.87 14.96 41.90
N ALA A 283 -6.04 14.56 42.44
CA ALA A 283 -7.20 15.44 42.58
C ALA A 283 -7.17 16.21 43.91
N THR A 284 -7.46 15.55 45.04
CA THR A 284 -7.49 16.16 46.40
C THR A 284 -7.41 15.07 47.48
N GLY A 285 -6.92 15.38 48.69
CA GLY A 285 -6.97 14.47 49.85
C GLY A 285 -6.21 13.16 49.62
N ASN A 286 -6.90 12.01 49.66
CA ASN A 286 -6.36 10.67 49.35
C ASN A 286 -6.82 10.12 47.98
N ARG A 287 -7.40 10.96 47.11
CA ARG A 287 -7.94 10.55 45.82
C ARG A 287 -6.92 10.71 44.68
N LEU A 288 -6.90 9.73 43.77
CA LEU A 288 -6.19 9.74 42.49
C LEU A 288 -7.20 9.48 41.38
N ASP A 289 -7.32 10.40 40.43
CA ASP A 289 -8.19 10.22 39.28
C ASP A 289 -7.41 9.47 38.18
N ALA A 290 -8.06 8.51 37.55
CA ALA A 290 -7.48 7.68 36.50
C ALA A 290 -8.35 7.75 35.24
N LYS A 291 -7.69 7.88 34.09
CA LYS A 291 -8.33 7.94 32.78
C LYS A 291 -7.60 7.01 31.83
N LEU A 292 -8.34 6.15 31.16
CA LEU A 292 -7.88 5.38 30.02
C LEU A 292 -8.52 5.95 28.77
N SER A 293 -7.71 6.48 27.87
CA SER A 293 -8.15 6.94 26.56
C SER A 293 -7.60 6.01 25.48
N GLY A 294 -8.35 5.88 24.41
CA GLY A 294 -8.03 5.01 23.31
C GLY A 294 -8.31 5.69 21.99
N GLY A 295 -7.60 5.29 20.95
CA GLY A 295 -7.92 5.78 19.62
C GLY A 295 -7.23 5.01 18.52
N LEU A 296 -7.59 5.39 17.30
CA LEU A 296 -7.17 4.76 16.07
C LEU A 296 -7.04 5.83 14.99
N THR A 297 -5.90 5.84 14.31
CA THR A 297 -5.75 6.58 13.05
C THR A 297 -5.63 5.59 11.89
N LEU A 298 -6.41 5.81 10.84
CA LEU A 298 -6.37 5.08 9.58
C LEU A 298 -5.91 6.04 8.48
N SER A 299 -4.76 5.75 7.88
CA SER A 299 -4.31 6.37 6.64
C SER A 299 -4.04 5.32 5.58
N GLY A 300 -3.92 5.74 4.33
CA GLY A 300 -3.68 4.83 3.23
C GLY A 300 -3.56 5.57 1.92
N GLY A 301 -3.11 4.86 0.91
CA GLY A 301 -2.87 5.46 -0.39
C GLY A 301 -2.19 4.51 -1.35
N VAL A 302 -1.58 5.10 -2.37
CA VAL A 302 -0.86 4.38 -3.42
C VAL A 302 0.50 5.03 -3.59
N GLN A 303 1.55 4.24 -3.38
CA GLN A 303 2.91 4.69 -3.61
C GLN A 303 3.34 4.29 -5.01
N MET A 304 3.60 5.27 -5.87
CA MET A 304 4.15 5.08 -7.22
C MET A 304 5.64 5.39 -7.22
N ALA A 305 6.45 4.46 -7.70
CA ALA A 305 7.90 4.62 -7.75
C ALA A 305 8.53 3.82 -8.90
N GLY A 306 9.79 4.13 -9.17
CA GLY A 306 10.62 3.46 -10.16
C GLY A 306 9.95 3.32 -11.52
N TRP A 307 10.14 2.17 -12.15
CA TRP A 307 9.62 1.91 -13.49
C TRP A 307 8.09 1.75 -13.51
N LEU A 308 7.46 1.34 -12.41
CA LEU A 308 6.00 1.23 -12.35
C LEU A 308 5.34 2.59 -12.54
N LYS A 309 5.95 3.66 -12.02
CA LYS A 309 5.51 5.03 -12.27
C LYS A 309 5.50 5.34 -13.77
N ALA A 310 6.56 5.00 -14.49
CA ALA A 310 6.64 5.20 -15.95
C ALA A 310 5.65 4.30 -16.72
N PHE A 311 5.47 3.05 -16.29
CA PHE A 311 4.51 2.11 -16.86
C PHE A 311 3.06 2.62 -16.71
N CYS A 312 2.75 3.26 -15.59
CA CYS A 312 1.45 3.86 -15.32
C CYS A 312 1.43 5.36 -15.66
N ASP A 313 1.91 5.79 -16.83
CA ASP A 313 1.83 7.20 -17.31
C ASP A 313 2.26 8.27 -16.30
N ASN A 314 3.28 7.99 -15.50
CA ASN A 314 3.82 8.87 -14.46
C ASN A 314 2.83 9.27 -13.36
N LEU A 315 1.89 8.37 -13.01
CA LEU A 315 0.97 8.58 -11.89
C LEU A 315 1.68 9.08 -10.61
N PRO A 316 1.18 10.14 -9.97
CA PRO A 316 1.74 10.61 -8.70
C PRO A 316 1.38 9.65 -7.57
N SER A 317 2.25 9.54 -6.57
CA SER A 317 1.91 8.89 -5.29
C SER A 317 0.89 9.74 -4.54
N VAL A 318 0.07 9.09 -3.71
CA VAL A 318 -0.88 9.77 -2.84
C VAL A 318 -0.99 9.08 -1.49
N GLU A 319 -1.18 9.87 -0.44
CA GLU A 319 -1.53 9.40 0.90
C GLU A 319 -2.69 10.25 1.42
N TYR A 320 -3.68 9.60 2.02
CA TYR A 320 -4.82 10.25 2.65
C TYR A 320 -4.88 9.84 4.13
N ASN A 321 -5.07 10.83 5.01
CA ASN A 321 -5.60 10.55 6.35
C ASN A 321 -7.11 10.34 6.20
N ILE A 322 -7.54 9.09 6.35
CA ILE A 322 -8.90 8.68 6.01
C ILE A 322 -9.82 8.84 7.21
N TRP A 323 -9.33 8.50 8.39
CA TRP A 323 -10.15 8.51 9.58
C TRP A 323 -9.34 8.52 10.87
N THR A 324 -9.81 9.30 11.83
CA THR A 324 -9.35 9.25 13.21
C THR A 324 -10.54 9.02 14.12
N TRP A 325 -10.39 8.10 15.06
CA TRP A 325 -11.35 7.83 16.11
C TRP A 325 -10.64 7.86 17.45
N GLU A 326 -11.28 8.48 18.44
CA GLU A 326 -10.78 8.54 19.80
C GLU A 326 -11.95 8.48 20.79
N THR A 327 -11.70 7.91 21.96
CA THR A 327 -12.70 7.82 23.02
C THR A 327 -12.05 7.70 24.40
N VAL A 328 -12.82 8.00 25.43
CA VAL A 328 -12.49 7.63 26.81
C VAL A 328 -13.02 6.22 27.06
N LEU A 329 -12.11 5.29 27.33
CA LEU A 329 -12.40 3.88 27.56
C LEU A 329 -12.78 3.59 29.01
N TYR A 330 -12.10 4.28 29.94
CA TYR A 330 -12.36 4.19 31.37
C TYR A 330 -12.08 5.54 32.02
N GLN A 331 -12.91 5.91 32.99
CA GLN A 331 -12.67 7.05 33.86
C GLN A 331 -13.15 6.70 35.26
N GLY A 332 -12.29 6.90 36.25
CA GLY A 332 -12.58 6.57 37.63
C GLY A 332 -11.59 7.20 38.59
N SER A 333 -11.72 6.84 39.86
CA SER A 333 -10.84 7.33 40.92
C SER A 333 -10.46 6.20 41.88
N PHE A 334 -9.25 6.28 42.41
CA PHE A 334 -8.73 5.39 43.44
C PHE A 334 -8.51 6.16 44.75
N THR A 335 -8.77 5.50 45.87
CA THR A 335 -8.46 6.00 47.22
C THR A 335 -7.25 5.26 47.77
N TYR A 336 -6.30 6.01 48.34
CA TYR A 336 -5.09 5.48 48.98
C TYR A 336 -5.19 5.49 50.50
#